data_AF-A0A2N5W2Y8-F1
#
_entry.id   AF-A0A2N5W2Y8-F1
#
_cell.length_a   1.000
_cell.length_b   1.000
_cell.length_c   1.000
_cell.angle_alpha   90.00
_cell.angle_beta   90.00
_cell.angle_gamma   90.00
#
_symmetry.space_group_name_H-M   'P 1'
#
loop_
_entity.id
_entity.type
_entity.pdbx_description
1 polymer ?
#
loop_
_entity_poly.entity_id
_entity_poly.type
_entity_poly.pdbx_seq_one_letter_code
_entity_poly.pdbx_strand_id
1 'polypeptide(L)'
;MLASQVISTLYIVCAFVNAHLFNLTETESKIKSFSYQASSTLMDINDSLTCIHSDSVYSLTQSTQQTYSELDLLVDTCYQVYPQQASSLFSSWSHLDSHFHRNLKLLFDSGVKARSILPSTFGHTCSRASWSRTSEFTSR
;
A
#
# COMPACT_ATOMS: atom_id res chain seq x y z
N MET A 1 4.69 -7.34 -3.54
CA MET A 1 3.33 -7.89 -3.50
C MET A 1 3.04 -8.41 -2.10
N LEU A 2 2.15 -7.76 -1.34
CA LEU A 2 1.90 -8.17 0.05
C LEU A 2 1.29 -9.58 0.12
N ALA A 3 1.56 -10.31 1.20
CA ALA A 3 0.93 -11.60 1.43
C ALA A 3 -0.60 -11.45 1.44
N SER A 4 -1.34 -12.44 0.93
CA SER A 4 -2.82 -12.41 0.85
C SER A 4 -3.48 -12.06 2.20
N GLN A 5 -2.88 -12.49 3.31
CA GLN A 5 -3.32 -12.16 4.67
C GLN A 5 -3.21 -10.65 4.99
N VAL A 6 -2.17 -9.98 4.49
CA VAL A 6 -1.94 -8.55 4.71
C VAL A 6 -2.92 -7.71 3.88
N ILE A 7 -3.21 -8.13 2.64
CA ILE A 7 -4.23 -7.49 1.79
C ILE A 7 -5.62 -7.63 2.42
N SER A 8 -5.94 -8.83 2.93
CA SER A 8 -7.21 -9.06 3.64
C SER A 8 -7.34 -8.20 4.90
N THR A 9 -6.22 -7.98 5.61
CA THR A 9 -6.18 -7.10 6.79
C THR A 9 -6.46 -5.64 6.42
N LEU A 10 -5.87 -5.14 5.33
CA LEU A 10 -6.17 -3.80 4.80
C LEU A 10 -7.66 -3.61 4.51
N TYR A 11 -8.24 -4.56 3.77
CA TYR A 11 -9.65 -4.54 3.41
C TYR A 11 -10.55 -4.49 4.65
N ILE A 12 -10.30 -5.35 5.64
CA ILE A 12 -11.06 -5.39 6.89
C ILE A 12 -10.93 -4.07 7.65
N VAL A 13 -9.71 -3.55 7.80
CA VAL A 13 -9.50 -2.27 8.50
C VAL A 13 -10.26 -1.14 7.80
N CYS A 14 -10.17 -1.06 6.46
CA CYS A 14 -10.88 -0.07 5.68
C CYS A 14 -12.40 -0.16 5.88
N ALA A 15 -12.97 -1.37 5.80
CA ALA A 15 -14.40 -1.59 5.99
C ALA A 15 -14.88 -1.14 7.38
N PHE A 16 -14.10 -1.44 8.43
CA PHE A 16 -14.46 -1.08 9.82
C PHE A 16 -14.33 0.42 10.09
N VAL A 17 -13.32 1.08 9.50
CA VAL A 17 -13.21 2.56 9.57
C VAL A 17 -14.40 3.20 8.86
N ASN A 18 -14.74 2.77 7.64
CA ASN A 18 -15.86 3.31 6.88
C ASN A 18 -17.21 3.12 7.61
N ALA A 19 -17.40 1.96 8.22
CA ALA A 19 -18.59 1.65 9.02
C ALA A 19 -18.61 2.32 10.40
N HIS A 20 -17.59 3.15 10.74
CA HIS A 20 -17.44 3.80 12.05
C HIS A 20 -17.43 2.82 13.23
N LEU A 21 -16.98 1.58 12.99
CA LEU A 21 -16.88 0.52 13.99
C LEU A 21 -15.59 0.63 14.82
N PHE A 22 -14.56 1.29 14.27
CA PHE A 22 -13.36 1.68 15.01
C PHE A 22 -13.45 3.15 15.39
N ASN A 23 -13.10 3.45 16.63
CA ASN A 23 -12.78 4.83 17.02
C ASN A 23 -11.37 5.21 16.53
N LEU A 24 -10.97 6.48 16.74
CA LEU A 24 -9.68 6.99 16.30
C LEU A 24 -8.50 6.18 16.87
N THR A 25 -8.50 5.90 18.17
CA THR A 25 -7.42 5.15 18.85
C THR A 25 -7.28 3.73 18.31
N GLU A 26 -8.41 3.07 18.03
CA GLU A 26 -8.40 1.74 17.43
C GLU A 26 -7.92 1.78 15.98
N THR A 27 -8.35 2.79 15.22
CA THR A 27 -7.88 3.03 13.85
C THR A 27 -6.36 3.24 13.82
N GLU A 28 -5.82 4.09 14.69
CA GLU A 28 -4.39 4.32 14.87
C GLU A 28 -3.64 3.02 15.16
N SER A 29 -4.14 2.22 16.10
CA SER A 29 -3.55 0.94 16.47
C SER A 29 -3.51 -0.03 15.29
N LYS A 30 -4.61 -0.14 14.52
CA LYS A 30 -4.70 -1.03 13.35
C LYS A 30 -3.80 -0.57 12.20
N ILE A 31 -3.76 0.72 11.88
CA ILE A 31 -2.89 1.27 10.82
C ILE A 31 -1.42 1.11 11.18
N LYS A 32 -1.06 1.33 12.46
CA LYS A 32 0.30 1.10 12.95
C LYS A 32 0.67 -0.39 12.89
N SER A 33 -0.20 -1.28 13.33
CA SER A 33 0.00 -2.73 13.23
C SER A 33 0.21 -3.17 11.78
N PHE A 34 -0.62 -2.68 10.87
CA PHE A 34 -0.47 -2.91 9.44
C PHE A 34 0.92 -2.46 8.94
N SER A 35 1.38 -1.26 9.31
CA SER A 35 2.68 -0.75 8.83
C SER A 35 3.83 -1.68 9.19
N TYR A 36 3.84 -2.23 10.41
CA TYR A 36 4.87 -3.19 10.82
C TYR A 36 4.79 -4.51 10.06
N GLN A 37 3.58 -5.05 9.88
CA GLN A 37 3.37 -6.29 9.12
C GLN A 37 3.77 -6.13 7.65
N ALA A 38 3.37 -5.01 7.04
CA ALA A 38 3.72 -4.66 5.67
C ALA A 38 5.23 -4.49 5.52
N SER A 39 5.90 -3.79 6.44
CA SER A 39 7.35 -3.63 6.42
C SER A 39 8.07 -4.98 6.47
N SER A 40 7.69 -5.86 7.42
CA SER A 40 8.30 -7.19 7.55
C SER A 40 8.10 -8.01 6.28
N THR A 41 6.87 -8.06 5.78
CA THR A 41 6.54 -8.82 4.56
C THR A 41 7.30 -8.28 3.35
N LEU A 42 7.37 -6.95 3.20
CA LEU A 42 8.10 -6.33 2.10
C LEU A 42 9.62 -6.50 2.22
N MET A 43 10.18 -6.61 3.42
CA MET A 43 11.58 -7.00 3.64
C MET A 43 11.80 -8.42 3.12
N ASP A 44 11.01 -9.39 3.60
CA ASP A 44 11.13 -10.80 3.19
C ASP A 44 11.01 -10.97 1.67
N ILE A 45 10.06 -10.25 1.07
CA ILE A 45 9.83 -10.20 -0.37
C ILE A 45 11.03 -9.57 -1.08
N ASN A 46 11.49 -8.40 -0.65
CA ASN A 46 12.60 -7.70 -1.33
C ASN A 46 13.93 -8.45 -1.21
N ASP A 47 14.11 -9.24 -0.15
CA ASP A 47 15.30 -10.09 0.04
C ASP A 47 15.20 -11.39 -0.79
N SER A 48 13.99 -11.90 -1.03
CA SER A 48 13.76 -13.09 -1.86
C SER A 48 13.63 -12.80 -3.36
N LEU A 49 13.23 -11.59 -3.76
CA LEU A 49 13.10 -11.18 -5.15
C LEU A 49 14.46 -10.87 -5.79
N THR A 50 15.15 -11.93 -6.23
CA THR A 50 16.30 -11.83 -7.13
C THR A 50 15.90 -11.95 -8.61
N CYS A 51 14.79 -12.64 -8.94
CA CYS A 51 14.26 -12.76 -10.30
C CYS A 51 12.72 -12.91 -10.30
N ILE A 52 11.99 -12.08 -11.06
CA ILE A 52 10.57 -12.33 -11.36
C ILE A 52 10.50 -13.27 -12.56
N HIS A 53 10.03 -14.50 -12.36
CA HIS A 53 9.77 -15.43 -13.48
C HIS A 53 8.53 -14.97 -14.26
N SER A 54 8.60 -15.07 -15.59
CA SER A 54 7.54 -14.66 -16.52
C SER A 54 6.17 -15.24 -16.18
N ASP A 55 6.13 -16.50 -15.74
CA ASP A 55 4.88 -17.23 -15.42
C ASP A 55 4.20 -16.69 -14.14
N SER A 56 4.94 -15.95 -13.33
CA SER A 56 4.45 -15.33 -12.09
C SER A 56 3.99 -13.88 -12.31
N VAL A 57 4.30 -13.25 -13.45
CA VAL A 57 4.04 -11.83 -13.70
C VAL A 57 2.56 -11.51 -13.63
N TYR A 58 1.69 -12.37 -14.16
CA TYR A 58 0.24 -12.14 -14.17
C TYR A 58 -0.35 -12.13 -12.75
N SER A 59 -0.05 -13.15 -11.93
CA SER A 59 -0.54 -13.23 -10.54
C SER A 59 0.07 -12.13 -9.67
N LEU A 60 1.35 -11.81 -9.87
CA LEU A 60 2.03 -10.68 -9.22
C LEU A 60 1.37 -9.35 -9.56
N THR A 61 1.02 -9.15 -10.84
CA THR A 61 0.32 -7.93 -11.31
C THR A 61 -1.04 -7.80 -10.63
N GLN A 62 -1.85 -8.85 -10.63
CA GLN A 62 -3.19 -8.84 -10.02
C GLN A 62 -3.14 -8.53 -8.52
N SER A 63 -2.31 -9.24 -7.76
CA SER A 63 -2.23 -9.01 -6.32
C SER A 63 -1.55 -7.68 -5.97
N THR A 64 -0.65 -7.18 -6.83
CA THR A 64 -0.12 -5.82 -6.68
C THR A 64 -1.19 -4.77 -6.95
N GLN A 65 -2.00 -4.93 -7.99
CA GLN A 65 -3.13 -4.05 -8.29
C GLN A 65 -4.10 -3.99 -7.10
N GLN A 66 -4.46 -5.15 -6.55
CA GLN A 66 -5.32 -5.22 -5.37
C GLN A 66 -4.67 -4.52 -4.17
N THR A 67 -3.39 -4.79 -3.90
CA THR A 67 -2.65 -4.16 -2.79
C THR A 67 -2.73 -2.63 -2.84
N TYR A 68 -2.41 -2.02 -3.99
CA TYR A 68 -2.42 -0.57 -4.10
C TYR A 68 -3.83 0.02 -4.10
N SER A 69 -4.82 -0.71 -4.62
CA SER A 69 -6.23 -0.29 -4.56
C SER A 69 -6.74 -0.26 -3.12
N GLU A 70 -6.44 -1.28 -2.32
CA GLU A 70 -6.84 -1.34 -0.91
C GLU A 70 -6.11 -0.28 -0.06
N LEU A 71 -4.83 -0.03 -0.34
CA LEU A 71 -4.08 1.05 0.30
C LEU A 71 -4.70 2.41 -0.01
N ASP A 72 -4.99 2.68 -1.28
CA ASP A 72 -5.57 3.95 -1.72
C ASP A 72 -6.94 4.17 -1.09
N LEU A 73 -7.78 3.13 -1.08
CA LEU A 73 -9.10 3.17 -0.46
C LEU A 73 -9.02 3.41 1.06
N LEU A 74 -8.12 2.73 1.77
CA LEU A 74 -7.94 2.93 3.21
C LEU A 74 -7.51 4.37 3.51
N VAL A 75 -6.53 4.89 2.77
CA VAL A 75 -6.06 6.26 2.95
C VAL A 75 -7.19 7.24 2.69
N ASP A 76 -7.92 7.09 1.60
CA ASP A 76 -9.02 8.00 1.30
C ASP A 76 -10.14 7.93 2.35
N THR A 77 -10.54 6.73 2.77
CA THR A 77 -11.53 6.51 3.82
C THR A 77 -11.13 7.17 5.13
N CYS A 78 -9.87 7.01 5.56
CA CYS A 78 -9.38 7.66 6.78
C CYS A 78 -9.42 9.18 6.68
N TYR A 79 -9.10 9.77 5.52
CA TYR A 79 -9.21 11.22 5.32
C TYR A 79 -10.66 11.71 5.27
N GLN A 80 -11.60 10.87 4.85
CA GLN A 80 -13.04 11.20 4.88
C GLN A 80 -13.61 11.11 6.30
N VAL A 81 -13.26 10.07 7.06
CA VAL A 81 -13.80 9.81 8.41
C VAL A 81 -13.10 10.65 9.49
N TYR A 82 -11.78 10.84 9.38
CA TYR A 82 -10.94 11.55 10.36
C TYR A 82 -10.14 12.70 9.72
N PRO A 83 -10.79 13.70 9.09
CA PRO A 83 -10.11 14.68 8.25
C PRO A 83 -9.01 15.48 8.96
N GLN A 84 -9.14 15.71 10.27
CA GLN A 84 -8.14 16.45 11.04
C GLN A 84 -6.96 15.57 11.50
N GLN A 85 -7.19 14.27 11.71
CA GLN A 85 -6.21 13.34 12.29
C GLN A 85 -5.58 12.40 11.25
N ALA A 86 -6.16 12.30 10.05
CA ALA A 86 -5.73 11.32 9.06
C ALA A 86 -4.25 11.45 8.68
N SER A 87 -3.70 12.67 8.64
CA SER A 87 -2.27 12.87 8.38
C SER A 87 -1.37 12.20 9.43
N SER A 88 -1.74 12.24 10.73
CA SER A 88 -0.97 11.59 11.78
C SER A 88 -1.12 10.07 11.76
N LEU A 89 -2.25 9.54 11.30
CA LEU A 89 -2.46 8.09 11.14
C LEU A 89 -1.40 7.44 10.24
N PHE A 90 -1.02 8.13 9.17
CA PHE A 90 -0.07 7.63 8.17
C PHE A 90 1.35 8.16 8.35
N SER A 91 1.63 8.93 9.40
CA SER A 91 2.98 9.45 9.70
C SER A 91 4.03 8.33 9.81
N SER A 92 3.61 7.19 10.34
CA SER A 92 4.46 6.01 10.47
C SER A 92 4.77 5.36 9.12
N TRP A 93 4.02 5.60 8.04
CA TRP A 93 4.21 4.88 6.78
C TRP A 93 5.40 5.33 5.94
N SER A 94 6.06 6.43 6.31
CA SER A 94 7.24 6.95 5.60
C SER A 94 8.35 5.91 5.42
N HIS A 95 8.55 5.01 6.39
CA HIS A 95 9.55 3.93 6.27
C HIS A 95 9.22 2.89 5.18
N LEU A 96 7.96 2.80 4.75
CA LEU A 96 7.52 1.89 3.70
C LEU A 96 7.84 2.41 2.29
N ASP A 97 8.17 3.70 2.13
CA ASP A 97 8.39 4.33 0.82
C ASP A 97 9.47 3.59 0.00
N SER A 98 10.63 3.31 0.62
CA SER A 98 11.72 2.61 -0.06
C SER A 98 11.33 1.19 -0.48
N HIS A 99 10.51 0.51 0.32
CA HIS A 99 10.05 -0.85 0.07
C HIS A 99 9.06 -0.89 -1.10
N PHE A 100 8.06 -0.01 -1.11
CA PHE A 100 7.09 0.09 -2.20
C PHE A 100 7.76 0.54 -3.49
N HIS A 101 8.64 1.55 -3.43
CA HIS A 101 9.43 1.98 -4.58
C HIS A 101 10.23 0.82 -5.18
N ARG A 102 10.97 0.05 -4.36
CA ARG A 102 11.74 -1.11 -4.86
C ARG A 102 10.82 -2.16 -5.49
N ASN A 103 9.67 -2.43 -4.89
CA ASN A 103 8.73 -3.42 -5.41
C ASN A 103 8.13 -2.99 -6.76
N LEU A 104 7.72 -1.72 -6.90
CA LEU A 104 7.26 -1.18 -8.17
C LEU A 104 8.37 -1.19 -9.21
N LYS A 105 9.58 -0.77 -8.85
CA LYS A 105 10.72 -0.80 -9.77
C LYS A 105 10.92 -2.18 -10.38
N LEU A 106 10.90 -3.24 -9.58
CA LEU A 106 11.05 -4.62 -10.06
C LEU A 106 9.94 -5.04 -11.03
N LEU A 107 8.70 -4.69 -10.74
CA LEU A 107 7.56 -4.99 -11.63
C LEU A 107 7.67 -4.24 -12.96
N PHE A 108 8.05 -2.96 -12.92
CA PHE A 108 8.26 -2.16 -14.14
C PHE A 108 9.43 -2.68 -14.97
N ASP A 109 10.55 -3.00 -14.31
CA ASP A 109 11.72 -3.61 -14.97
C ASP A 109 11.35 -4.98 -15.57
N SER A 110 10.28 -5.63 -15.08
CA SER A 110 9.70 -6.87 -15.62
C SER A 110 8.60 -6.63 -16.68
N GLY A 111 8.38 -5.39 -17.11
CA GLY A 111 7.44 -5.02 -18.18
C GLY A 111 5.99 -4.73 -17.73
N VAL A 112 5.70 -4.72 -16.43
CA VAL A 112 4.38 -4.33 -15.90
C VAL A 112 4.21 -2.81 -16.00
N LYS A 113 3.07 -2.35 -16.52
CA LYS A 113 2.81 -0.91 -16.67
C LYS A 113 2.19 -0.32 -15.40
N ALA A 114 2.58 0.90 -15.02
CA ALA A 114 2.02 1.62 -13.87
C ALA A 114 0.50 1.58 -13.84
N ARG A 115 -0.11 2.02 -14.94
CA ARG A 115 -1.54 2.14 -15.13
C ARG A 115 -2.33 0.83 -15.02
N SER A 116 -1.65 -0.33 -15.08
CA SER A 116 -2.29 -1.62 -14.87
C SER A 116 -2.35 -2.05 -13.40
N ILE A 117 -1.60 -1.39 -12.51
CA ILE A 117 -1.48 -1.78 -11.10
C ILE A 117 -1.71 -0.64 -10.10
N LEU A 118 -1.56 0.62 -10.52
CA LEU A 118 -1.75 1.78 -9.66
C LEU A 118 -3.14 2.39 -9.89
N PRO A 119 -3.90 2.69 -8.81
CA PRO A 119 -5.09 3.52 -8.90
C PRO A 119 -4.80 4.87 -9.54
N SER A 120 -5.77 5.44 -10.27
CA SER A 120 -5.61 6.78 -10.86
C SER A 120 -5.38 7.89 -9.82
N THR A 121 -5.82 7.66 -8.59
CA THR A 121 -5.70 8.53 -7.41
C THR A 121 -4.44 8.30 -6.59
N PHE A 122 -3.58 7.35 -6.99
CA PHE A 122 -2.46 6.89 -6.17
C PHE A 122 -1.46 7.99 -5.80
N GLY A 123 -1.34 9.05 -6.61
CA GLY A 123 -0.55 10.23 -6.26
C GLY A 123 -1.01 10.92 -4.97
N HIS A 124 -2.31 10.93 -4.68
CA HIS A 124 -2.84 11.45 -3.42
C HIS A 124 -2.40 10.56 -2.26
N THR A 125 -2.45 9.24 -2.42
CA THR A 125 -1.97 8.29 -1.41
C THR A 125 -0.49 8.47 -1.13
N CYS A 126 0.34 8.59 -2.17
CA CYS A 126 1.77 8.88 -1.98
C CYS A 126 2.00 10.18 -1.22
N SER A 127 1.28 11.26 -1.56
CA SER A 127 1.40 12.54 -0.85
C SER A 127 0.98 12.41 0.61
N ARG A 128 -0.14 11.74 0.89
CA ARG A 128 -0.73 11.58 2.23
C ARG A 128 0.10 10.66 3.14
N ALA A 129 0.80 9.67 2.55
CA ALA A 129 1.67 8.74 3.26
C ALA A 129 3.17 9.16 3.27
N SER A 130 3.50 10.33 2.73
CA SER A 130 4.89 10.83 2.57
C SER A 130 5.79 9.90 1.75
N TRP A 131 5.25 9.27 0.71
CA TRP A 131 5.98 8.37 -0.19
C TRP A 131 6.55 9.09 -1.41
N SER A 132 7.51 9.98 -1.15
CA SER A 132 8.13 10.81 -2.18
C SER A 132 8.79 9.99 -3.29
N ARG A 133 9.45 8.87 -2.98
CA ARG A 133 10.15 8.05 -3.98
C ARG A 133 9.14 7.26 -4.80
N THR A 134 8.20 6.61 -4.15
CA THR A 134 7.15 5.81 -4.80
C THR A 134 6.28 6.68 -5.73
N SER A 135 6.13 7.97 -5.43
CA SER A 135 5.35 8.88 -6.27
C SER A 135 5.84 8.99 -7.73
N GLU A 136 7.11 8.65 -8.02
CA GLU A 136 7.65 8.70 -9.39
C GLU A 136 6.86 7.83 -10.38
N PHE A 137 6.27 6.73 -9.90
CA PHE A 137 5.53 5.78 -10.73
C PHE A 137 4.12 6.27 -11.10
N THR A 138 3.63 7.34 -10.48
CA THR A 138 2.31 7.91 -10.79
C THR A 138 2.26 8.65 -12.13
N SER A 139 3.43 8.98 -12.68
CA SER A 139 3.60 9.72 -13.94
C SER A 139 4.13 8.87 -15.11
N ARG A 140 4.37 7.57 -14.87
CA ARG A 140 4.94 6.62 -15.83
C ARG A 140 3.88 5.76 -16.51
#